data_AF-A0A2P4YXW2-F1
#
_entry.id   AF-A0A2P4YXW2-F1
#
_cell.length_a   1.000
_cell.length_b   1.000
_cell.length_c   1.000
_cell.angle_alpha   90.00
_cell.angle_beta   90.00
_cell.angle_gamma   90.00
#
_symmetry.space_group_name_H-M   'P 1'
#
loop_
_entity.id
_entity.type
_entity.pdbx_description
1 polymer ?
#
loop_
_entity_poly.entity_id
_entity_poly.type
_entity_poly.pdbx_seq_one_letter_code
_entity_poly.pdbx_strand_id
1 'polypeptide(L)'
;MGIWGSKVDIKDEVNKNKRAVSKAIREVDREIQKLEQEEAKLMRELRIAVEKGYTESAKIFSRDVLKLRKQMEKLSLARSQLMGAELRLTSVKSQLQVNSAISDLNSIMGRVNDSTEISRIQGILKNVARESDKMDVKGEIINDSIDVAMGNESQPEEEEALVNKIYMEVCESVRQGKEKELAKANAKTPDINNLLSYSSNKDNFGDEGSGISIKERIKKLGEDR
;
A
#
# COMPACT_ATOMS: atom_id res chain seq x y z
N MET A 1 54.85 19.86 -16.03
CA MET A 1 53.72 18.90 -16.04
C MET A 1 53.09 18.92 -14.66
N GLY A 2 52.10 19.78 -14.45
CA GLY A 2 51.48 20.01 -13.14
C GLY A 2 50.46 18.91 -12.85
N ILE A 3 50.71 18.12 -11.83
CA ILE A 3 49.85 17.03 -11.35
C ILE A 3 48.76 17.66 -10.46
N TRP A 4 47.90 18.49 -11.05
CA TRP A 4 46.71 19.02 -10.37
C TRP A 4 45.54 18.16 -10.83
N GLY A 5 45.50 16.92 -10.35
CA GLY A 5 44.29 16.12 -10.34
C GLY A 5 43.32 16.84 -9.41
N SER A 6 42.36 17.55 -9.98
CA SER A 6 41.31 18.27 -9.27
C SER A 6 40.69 17.34 -8.23
N LYS A 7 40.95 17.63 -6.94
CA LYS A 7 40.13 17.09 -5.85
C LYS A 7 38.70 17.46 -6.21
N VAL A 8 37.89 16.46 -6.57
CA VAL A 8 36.45 16.62 -6.69
C VAL A 8 35.98 17.36 -5.44
N ASP A 9 35.31 18.50 -5.61
CA ASP A 9 34.79 19.25 -4.47
C ASP A 9 33.86 18.32 -3.68
N ILE A 10 34.10 18.17 -2.38
CA ILE A 10 33.30 17.31 -1.49
C ILE A 10 31.81 17.71 -1.61
N LYS A 11 31.51 18.99 -1.86
CA LYS A 11 30.14 19.46 -2.13
C LYS A 11 29.55 18.85 -3.40
N ASP A 12 30.32 18.73 -4.47
CA ASP A 12 29.87 18.12 -5.73
C ASP A 12 29.65 16.62 -5.59
N GLU A 13 30.51 15.94 -4.84
CA GLU A 13 30.35 14.52 -4.54
C GLU A 13 29.09 14.24 -3.70
N VAL A 14 28.84 15.05 -2.66
CA VAL A 14 27.59 14.96 -1.86
C VAL A 14 26.35 15.22 -2.71
N ASN A 15 26.40 16.20 -3.63
CA ASN A 15 25.29 16.47 -4.54
C ASN A 15 25.08 15.33 -5.56
N LYS A 16 26.15 14.73 -6.08
CA LYS A 16 26.09 13.58 -7.00
C LYS A 16 25.51 12.35 -6.29
N ASN A 17 25.99 12.05 -5.08
CA ASN A 17 25.49 10.94 -4.27
C ASN A 17 24.03 11.13 -3.89
N LYS A 18 23.62 12.36 -3.52
CA LYS A 18 22.20 12.66 -3.27
C LYS A 18 21.33 12.35 -4.48
N ARG A 19 21.73 12.80 -5.69
CA ARG A 19 21.00 12.51 -6.93
C ARG A 19 20.94 11.00 -7.22
N ALA A 20 22.03 10.27 -6.97
CA ALA A 20 22.07 8.82 -7.15
C ALA A 20 21.10 8.12 -6.18
N VAL A 21 21.08 8.50 -4.90
CA VAL A 21 20.15 7.97 -3.89
C VAL A 21 18.70 8.30 -4.26
N SER A 22 18.38 9.55 -4.63
CA SER A 22 17.02 9.90 -5.06
C SER A 22 16.58 9.13 -6.32
N LYS A 23 17.51 8.80 -7.23
CA LYS A 23 17.22 7.94 -8.39
C LYS A 23 16.92 6.51 -7.96
N ALA A 24 17.71 5.96 -7.04
CA ALA A 24 17.50 4.62 -6.49
C ALA A 24 16.15 4.50 -5.76
N ILE A 25 15.77 5.50 -4.96
CA ILE A 25 14.44 5.54 -4.30
C ILE A 25 13.33 5.41 -5.34
N ARG A 26 13.38 6.20 -6.43
CA ARG A 26 12.36 6.14 -7.50
C ARG A 26 12.36 4.82 -8.27
N GLU A 27 13.50 4.14 -8.33
CA GLU A 27 13.60 2.82 -8.96
C GLU A 27 12.96 1.76 -8.08
N VAL A 28 13.24 1.78 -6.77
CA VAL A 28 12.59 0.92 -5.78
C VAL A 28 11.08 1.16 -5.76
N ASP A 29 10.62 2.42 -5.75
CA ASP A 29 9.19 2.76 -5.78
C ASP A 29 8.50 2.17 -7.02
N ARG A 30 9.15 2.23 -8.18
CA ARG A 30 8.62 1.65 -9.42
C ARG A 30 8.58 0.13 -9.37
N GLU A 31 9.55 -0.50 -8.73
CA GLU A 31 9.57 -1.95 -8.57
C GLU A 31 8.47 -2.43 -7.63
N ILE A 32 8.27 -1.73 -6.50
CA ILE A 32 7.14 -1.99 -5.60
C ILE A 32 5.82 -1.93 -6.37
N GLN A 33 5.59 -0.88 -7.16
CA GLN A 33 4.37 -0.74 -7.97
C GLN A 33 4.15 -1.87 -8.98
N LYS A 34 5.22 -2.43 -9.56
CA LYS A 34 5.09 -3.59 -10.46
C LYS A 34 4.67 -4.83 -9.68
N LEU A 35 5.31 -5.09 -8.54
CA LEU A 35 4.98 -6.24 -7.70
C LEU A 35 3.55 -6.14 -7.16
N GLU A 36 3.06 -4.95 -6.80
CA GLU A 36 1.66 -4.72 -6.41
C GLU A 36 0.69 -5.08 -7.54
N GLN A 37 1.02 -4.75 -8.79
CA GLN A 37 0.19 -5.11 -9.95
C GLN A 37 0.19 -6.61 -10.23
N GLU A 38 1.33 -7.28 -10.01
CA GLU A 38 1.46 -8.73 -10.12
C GLU A 38 0.70 -9.45 -9.00
N GLU A 39 0.79 -8.97 -7.76
CA GLU A 39 -0.01 -9.46 -6.64
C GLU A 39 -1.50 -9.33 -6.95
N ALA A 40 -1.94 -8.17 -7.47
CA ALA A 40 -3.33 -7.96 -7.85
C ALA A 40 -3.82 -8.91 -8.97
N LYS A 41 -2.93 -9.36 -9.86
CA LYS A 41 -3.25 -10.40 -10.86
C LYS A 41 -3.41 -11.76 -10.20
N LEU A 42 -2.45 -12.16 -9.37
CA LEU A 42 -2.50 -13.44 -8.64
C LEU A 42 -3.70 -13.50 -7.68
N MET A 43 -4.05 -12.40 -7.03
CA MET A 43 -5.25 -12.32 -6.17
C MET A 43 -6.54 -12.55 -6.95
N ARG A 44 -6.63 -12.10 -8.21
CA ARG A 44 -7.78 -12.40 -9.08
C ARG A 44 -7.82 -13.88 -9.47
N GLU A 45 -6.68 -14.46 -9.83
CA GLU A 45 -6.59 -15.89 -10.16
C GLU A 45 -6.91 -16.78 -8.95
N LEU A 46 -6.41 -16.41 -7.78
CA LEU A 46 -6.72 -17.06 -6.50
C LEU A 46 -8.23 -17.02 -6.22
N ARG A 47 -8.88 -15.86 -6.40
CA ARG A 47 -10.34 -15.75 -6.23
C ARG A 47 -11.10 -16.69 -7.15
N ILE A 48 -10.73 -16.74 -8.43
CA ILE A 48 -11.36 -17.64 -9.42
C ILE A 48 -11.13 -19.10 -9.04
N ALA A 49 -9.93 -19.47 -8.59
CA ALA A 49 -9.61 -20.83 -8.16
C ALA A 49 -10.45 -21.25 -6.95
N VAL A 50 -10.61 -20.35 -5.97
CA VAL A 50 -11.47 -20.55 -4.79
C VAL A 50 -12.94 -20.70 -5.20
N GLU A 51 -13.45 -19.85 -6.09
CA GLU A 51 -14.83 -19.93 -6.57
C GLU A 51 -15.15 -21.25 -7.28
N LYS A 52 -14.18 -21.78 -8.04
CA LYS A 52 -14.26 -23.07 -8.73
C LYS A 52 -14.00 -24.29 -7.84
N GLY A 53 -13.57 -24.08 -6.60
CA GLY A 53 -13.23 -25.15 -5.66
C GLY A 53 -11.89 -25.85 -5.96
N TYR A 54 -11.00 -25.24 -6.75
CA TYR A 54 -9.66 -25.77 -7.03
C TYR A 54 -8.71 -25.47 -5.86
N THR A 55 -8.81 -26.29 -4.81
CA THR A 55 -8.06 -26.11 -3.55
C THR A 55 -6.55 -26.14 -3.74
N GLU A 56 -6.02 -27.07 -4.54
CA GLU A 56 -4.56 -27.20 -4.74
C GLU A 56 -3.99 -26.00 -5.52
N SER A 57 -4.67 -25.58 -6.58
CA SER A 57 -4.29 -24.37 -7.33
C SER A 57 -4.37 -23.12 -6.46
N ALA A 58 -5.42 -22.99 -5.64
CA ALA A 58 -5.56 -21.87 -4.72
C ALA A 58 -4.44 -21.83 -3.65
N LYS A 59 -3.98 -22.98 -3.16
CA LYS A 59 -2.81 -23.05 -2.27
C LYS A 59 -1.53 -22.59 -2.96
N ILE A 60 -1.31 -22.98 -4.22
CA ILE A 60 -0.14 -22.53 -5.00
C ILE A 60 -0.18 -21.00 -5.19
N PHE A 61 -1.32 -20.46 -5.65
CA PHE A 61 -1.46 -19.00 -5.80
C PHE A 61 -1.27 -18.26 -4.48
N SER A 62 -1.73 -18.82 -3.36
CA SER A 62 -1.54 -18.22 -2.03
C SER A 62 -0.05 -18.17 -1.63
N ARG A 63 0.74 -19.20 -1.97
CA ARG A 63 2.21 -19.19 -1.78
C ARG A 63 2.87 -18.10 -2.61
N ASP A 64 2.45 -17.92 -3.87
CA ASP A 64 3.06 -16.91 -4.73
C ASP A 64 2.69 -15.49 -4.31
N VAL A 65 1.47 -15.26 -3.83
CA VAL A 65 1.07 -14.00 -3.17
C VAL A 65 1.95 -13.72 -1.95
N LEU A 66 2.20 -14.73 -1.10
CA LEU A 66 3.07 -14.56 0.08
C LEU A 66 4.50 -14.16 -0.33
N LYS A 67 5.07 -14.80 -1.36
CA LYS A 67 6.40 -14.45 -1.87
C LYS A 67 6.46 -13.00 -2.35
N LEU A 68 5.46 -12.55 -3.13
CA LEU A 68 5.41 -11.16 -3.59
C LEU A 68 5.29 -10.17 -2.42
N ARG A 69 4.47 -10.47 -1.41
CA ARG A 69 4.37 -9.65 -0.20
C ARG A 69 5.71 -9.54 0.53
N LYS A 70 6.42 -10.66 0.73
CA LYS A 70 7.77 -10.66 1.32
C LYS A 70 8.77 -9.86 0.48
N GLN A 71 8.68 -9.92 -0.85
CA GLN A 71 9.54 -9.11 -1.74
C GLN A 71 9.24 -7.61 -1.62
N MET A 72 7.97 -7.22 -1.61
CA MET A 72 7.55 -5.82 -1.41
C MET A 72 7.97 -5.29 -0.04
N GLU A 73 7.91 -6.11 1.01
CA GLU A 73 8.38 -5.76 2.36
C GLU A 73 9.88 -5.48 2.35
N LYS A 74 10.69 -6.36 1.75
CA LYS A 74 12.14 -6.17 1.59
C LYS A 74 12.48 -4.89 0.82
N LEU A 75 11.75 -4.60 -0.26
CA LEU A 75 11.92 -3.35 -1.02
C LEU A 75 11.49 -2.12 -0.23
N SER A 76 10.43 -2.20 0.57
CA SER A 76 9.97 -1.11 1.44
C SER A 76 10.97 -0.80 2.55
N LEU A 77 11.63 -1.83 3.09
CA LEU A 77 12.75 -1.67 4.01
C LEU A 77 13.93 -0.99 3.31
N ALA A 78 14.34 -1.46 2.13
CA ALA A 78 15.42 -0.86 1.35
C ALA A 78 15.13 0.61 0.99
N ARG A 79 13.88 0.93 0.64
CA ARG A 79 13.40 2.30 0.41
C ARG A 79 13.62 3.19 1.65
N SER A 80 13.23 2.69 2.82
CA SER A 80 13.40 3.40 4.09
C SER A 80 14.89 3.65 4.41
N GLN A 81 15.75 2.68 4.14
CA GLN A 81 17.20 2.83 4.29
C GLN A 81 17.77 3.89 3.34
N LEU A 82 17.33 3.91 2.07
CA LEU A 82 17.73 4.92 1.09
C LEU A 82 17.25 6.32 1.48
N MET A 83 16.03 6.46 2.00
CA MET A 83 15.54 7.73 2.56
C MET A 83 16.40 8.20 3.73
N GLY A 84 16.78 7.29 4.64
CA GLY A 84 17.73 7.58 5.71
C GLY A 84 19.09 8.06 5.20
N ALA A 85 19.62 7.42 4.14
CA ALA A 85 20.86 7.85 3.49
C ALA A 85 20.73 9.24 2.84
N GLU A 86 19.59 9.56 2.20
CA GLU A 86 19.33 10.88 1.63
C GLU A 86 19.29 11.99 2.69
N LEU A 87 18.67 11.72 3.84
CA LEU A 87 18.64 12.63 4.98
C LEU A 87 20.05 12.89 5.52
N ARG A 88 20.86 11.83 5.68
CA ARG A 88 22.27 11.97 6.10
C ARG A 88 23.07 12.80 5.11
N LEU A 89 22.93 12.57 3.81
CA LEU A 89 23.60 13.38 2.79
C LEU A 89 23.16 14.85 2.82
N THR A 90 21.88 15.10 3.12
CA THR A 90 21.36 16.46 3.30
C THR A 90 21.95 17.13 4.55
N SER A 91 22.11 16.40 5.65
CA SER A 91 22.79 16.88 6.86
C SER A 91 24.27 17.20 6.60
N VAL A 92 24.99 16.29 5.94
CA VAL A 92 26.39 16.52 5.53
C VAL A 92 26.51 17.76 4.64
N LYS A 93 25.59 17.96 3.70
CA LYS A 93 25.56 19.17 2.86
C LYS A 93 25.41 20.45 3.69
N SER A 94 24.50 20.47 4.66
CA SER A 94 24.32 21.61 5.57
C SER A 94 25.58 21.86 6.40
N GLN A 95 26.23 20.81 6.90
CA GLN A 95 27.49 20.93 7.64
C GLN A 95 28.60 21.52 6.77
N LEU A 96 28.72 21.09 5.51
CA LEU A 96 29.70 21.64 4.57
C LEU A 96 29.45 23.13 4.28
N GLN A 97 28.19 23.56 4.24
CA GLN A 97 27.83 24.97 4.07
C GLN A 97 28.20 25.81 5.28
N VAL A 98 27.88 25.34 6.49
CA VAL A 98 28.25 25.99 7.77
C VAL A 98 29.78 26.07 7.89
N ASN A 99 30.50 24.99 7.61
CA ASN A 99 31.95 24.97 7.64
C ASN A 99 32.57 25.94 6.63
N SER A 100 32.02 26.04 5.40
CA SER A 100 32.49 27.06 4.45
C SER A 100 32.22 28.48 4.95
N ALA A 101 31.07 28.74 5.54
CA ALA A 101 30.75 30.06 6.09
C ALA A 101 31.66 30.44 7.28
N ILE A 102 31.99 29.48 8.15
CA ILE A 102 32.97 29.67 9.24
C ILE A 102 34.37 29.92 8.67
N SER A 103 34.77 29.21 7.61
CA SER A 103 36.05 29.45 6.93
C SER A 103 36.12 30.86 6.32
N ASP A 104 35.04 31.30 5.67
CA ASP A 104 34.95 32.64 5.08
C ASP A 104 34.95 33.73 6.17
N LEU A 105 34.22 33.50 7.27
CA LEU A 105 34.26 34.34 8.46
C LEU A 105 35.68 34.42 9.04
N ASN A 106 36.38 33.30 9.21
CA ASN A 106 37.76 33.27 9.71
C ASN A 106 38.73 34.02 8.78
N SER A 107 38.53 33.93 7.47
CA SER A 107 39.30 34.69 6.48
C SER A 107 39.08 36.21 6.61
N ILE A 108 37.84 36.63 6.89
CA ILE A 108 37.50 38.04 7.19
C ILE A 108 38.05 38.45 8.56
N MET A 109 37.94 37.59 9.57
CA MET A 109 38.44 37.79 10.93
C MET A 109 39.97 37.97 10.96
N GLY A 110 40.71 37.20 10.14
CA GLY A 110 42.16 37.37 9.97
C GLY A 110 42.55 38.66 9.25
N ARG A 111 41.60 39.35 8.60
CA ARG A 111 41.81 40.64 7.90
C ARG A 111 41.28 41.83 8.69
N VAL A 112 40.42 41.61 9.69
CA VAL A 112 39.91 42.62 10.61
C VAL A 112 40.71 42.54 11.91
N ASN A 113 41.67 43.44 12.07
CA ASN A 113 42.61 43.57 13.18
C ASN A 113 41.98 43.32 14.58
N ASP A 114 42.29 42.17 15.18
CA ASP A 114 42.50 41.77 16.60
C ASP A 114 41.76 42.42 17.78
N SER A 115 40.78 43.30 17.62
CA SER A 115 40.09 43.88 18.77
C SER A 115 38.61 44.03 18.52
N THR A 116 37.81 43.10 19.07
CA THR A 116 36.60 43.35 19.91
C THR A 116 35.44 42.34 19.78
N GLU A 117 35.52 41.27 18.99
CA GLU A 117 34.42 40.27 18.93
C GLU A 117 34.81 38.78 19.11
N ILE A 118 36.08 38.49 19.36
CA ILE A 118 36.63 37.12 19.46
C ILE A 118 35.91 36.28 20.52
N SER A 119 35.60 36.83 21.70
CA SER A 119 35.01 36.07 22.82
C SER A 119 33.56 35.62 22.58
N ARG A 120 32.77 36.36 21.77
CA ARG A 120 31.37 36.01 21.48
C ARG A 120 31.30 34.90 20.43
N ILE A 121 32.17 34.95 19.42
CA ILE A 121 32.22 33.96 18.32
C ILE A 121 32.79 32.62 18.81
N GLN A 122 33.79 32.63 19.70
CA GLN A 122 34.31 31.42 20.33
C GLN A 122 33.24 30.65 21.12
N GLY A 123 32.31 31.35 21.78
CA GLY A 123 31.18 30.73 22.48
C GLY A 123 30.20 30.03 21.53
N ILE A 124 29.91 30.64 20.38
CA ILE A 124 29.04 30.06 19.35
C ILE A 124 29.69 28.82 18.73
N LEU A 125 30.99 28.88 18.39
CA LEU A 125 31.72 27.73 17.85
C LEU A 125 31.79 26.56 18.84
N LYS A 126 31.99 26.84 20.14
CA LYS A 126 32.01 25.82 21.19
C LYS A 126 30.63 25.17 21.39
N ASN A 127 29.55 25.94 21.29
CA ASN A 127 28.19 25.41 21.40
C ASN A 127 27.83 24.57 20.16
N VAL A 128 28.22 25.00 18.96
CA VAL A 128 28.00 24.25 17.70
C VAL A 128 28.79 22.94 17.70
N ALA A 129 30.06 22.95 18.12
CA ALA A 129 30.86 21.74 18.24
C ALA A 129 30.22 20.74 19.23
N ARG A 130 29.72 21.23 20.38
CA ARG A 130 29.08 20.41 21.41
C ARG A 130 27.72 19.84 21.00
N GLU A 131 26.97 20.57 20.16
CA GLU A 131 25.72 20.09 19.55
C GLU A 131 26.00 19.05 18.45
N SER A 132 27.09 19.23 17.69
CA SER A 132 27.52 18.31 16.64
C SER A 132 27.99 16.96 17.20
N ASP A 133 28.72 16.95 18.32
CA ASP A 133 29.14 15.73 19.03
C ASP A 133 27.95 14.94 19.61
N LYS A 134 26.86 15.61 20.00
CA LYS A 134 25.62 14.94 20.43
C LYS A 134 24.84 14.29 19.27
N MET A 135 25.19 14.60 18.02
CA MET A 135 24.57 14.05 16.82
C MET A 135 25.36 12.87 16.23
N ASP A 136 26.34 12.30 16.96
CA ASP A 136 26.99 11.03 16.62
C ASP A 136 26.11 9.82 17.00
N VAL A 137 24.85 9.83 16.51
CA VAL A 137 23.89 8.70 16.51
C VAL A 137 24.35 7.62 15.50
N LYS A 138 25.66 7.42 15.38
CA LYS A 138 26.28 6.46 14.46
C LYS A 138 26.17 5.01 14.93
N GLY A 139 25.82 4.77 16.19
CA GLY A 139 25.77 3.42 16.77
C GLY A 139 24.43 2.70 16.66
N GLU A 140 23.30 3.41 16.73
CA GLU A 140 22.01 2.74 17.00
C GLU A 140 21.30 2.25 15.73
N ILE A 141 21.33 2.99 14.62
CA ILE A 141 20.56 2.63 13.41
C ILE A 141 21.22 1.51 12.58
N ILE A 142 22.55 1.34 12.70
CA ILE A 142 23.25 0.24 12.02
C ILE A 142 22.90 -1.10 12.69
N ASN A 143 22.69 -1.13 14.01
CA ASN A 143 22.32 -2.34 14.73
C ASN A 143 20.91 -2.82 14.34
N ASP A 144 19.94 -1.89 14.22
CA ASP A 144 18.57 -2.20 13.76
C ASP A 144 18.51 -2.77 12.33
N SER A 145 19.50 -2.47 11.48
CA SER A 145 19.54 -2.96 10.10
C SER A 145 20.19 -4.34 9.96
N ILE A 146 21.05 -4.73 10.91
CA ILE A 146 21.72 -6.04 10.92
C ILE A 146 20.77 -7.11 11.49
N ASP A 147 19.95 -6.78 12.49
CA ASP A 147 18.94 -7.70 13.04
C ASP A 147 17.86 -8.08 12.00
N VAL A 148 17.47 -7.15 11.13
CA VAL A 148 16.40 -7.40 10.12
C VAL A 148 16.91 -8.24 8.93
N ALA A 149 18.21 -8.22 8.63
CA ALA A 149 18.79 -9.00 7.53
C ALA A 149 19.12 -10.45 7.93
N MET A 150 19.35 -10.73 9.22
CA MET A 150 19.70 -12.07 9.72
C MET A 150 18.51 -12.82 10.36
N GLY A 151 17.39 -12.17 10.64
CA GLY A 151 16.31 -12.73 11.47
C GLY A 151 15.10 -13.35 10.78
N ASN A 152 15.03 -13.46 9.44
CA ASN A 152 13.80 -13.88 8.75
C ASN A 152 13.93 -15.04 7.76
N GLU A 153 14.76 -16.04 8.07
CA GLU A 153 14.47 -17.39 7.60
C GLU A 153 13.32 -17.94 8.45
N SER A 154 12.08 -17.54 8.11
CA SER A 154 10.87 -18.09 8.74
C SER A 154 10.92 -19.61 8.63
N GLN A 155 10.62 -20.32 9.70
CA GLN A 155 10.59 -21.78 9.65
C GLN A 155 9.51 -22.24 8.66
N PRO A 156 9.71 -23.36 7.95
CA PRO A 156 8.77 -23.84 6.93
C PRO A 156 7.33 -23.99 7.44
N GLU A 157 7.14 -24.32 8.73
CA GLU A 157 5.81 -24.40 9.36
C GLU A 157 5.11 -23.04 9.49
N GLU A 158 5.85 -21.97 9.76
CA GLU A 158 5.30 -20.61 9.86
C GLU A 158 4.86 -20.09 8.49
N GLU A 159 5.60 -20.45 7.43
CA GLU A 159 5.22 -20.10 6.06
C GLU A 159 3.90 -20.77 5.65
N GLU A 160 3.72 -22.06 5.97
CA GLU A 160 2.47 -22.76 5.66
C GLU A 160 1.28 -22.17 6.43
N ALA A 161 1.47 -21.76 7.69
CA ALA A 161 0.44 -21.07 8.45
C ALA A 161 0.02 -19.74 7.81
N LEU A 162 0.99 -18.94 7.31
CA LEU A 162 0.72 -17.68 6.61
C LEU A 162 0.01 -17.90 5.26
N VAL A 163 0.39 -18.94 4.52
CA VAL A 163 -0.28 -19.34 3.28
C VAL A 163 -1.74 -19.71 3.55
N ASN A 164 -1.99 -20.53 4.57
CA ASN A 164 -3.34 -20.91 4.98
C ASN A 164 -4.16 -19.70 5.41
N LYS A 165 -3.56 -18.72 6.10
CA LYS A 165 -4.23 -17.47 6.46
C LYS A 165 -4.69 -16.68 5.23
N ILE A 166 -3.81 -16.49 4.24
CA ILE A 166 -4.15 -15.79 2.99
C ILE A 166 -5.29 -16.54 2.26
N TYR A 167 -5.19 -17.86 2.18
CA TYR A 167 -6.21 -18.69 1.55
C TYR A 167 -7.58 -18.54 2.25
N MET A 168 -7.62 -18.64 3.58
CA MET A 168 -8.86 -18.48 4.37
C MET A 168 -9.46 -17.08 4.21
N GLU A 169 -8.65 -16.03 4.27
CA GLU A 169 -9.09 -14.65 4.06
C GLU A 169 -9.79 -14.47 2.69
N VAL A 170 -9.22 -15.06 1.64
CA VAL A 170 -9.83 -15.01 0.30
C VAL A 170 -11.11 -15.84 0.23
N CYS A 171 -11.16 -17.03 0.84
CA CYS A 171 -12.37 -17.83 0.95
C CYS A 171 -13.52 -17.07 1.62
N GLU A 172 -13.23 -16.38 2.72
CA GLU A 172 -14.21 -15.54 3.41
C GLU A 172 -14.67 -14.37 2.53
N SER A 173 -13.75 -13.71 1.82
CA SER A 173 -14.08 -12.61 0.90
C SER A 173 -15.04 -13.05 -0.21
N VAL A 174 -14.83 -14.24 -0.77
CA VAL A 174 -15.70 -14.83 -1.80
C VAL A 174 -17.07 -15.17 -1.21
N ARG A 175 -17.11 -15.73 0.00
CA ARG A 175 -18.37 -16.07 0.69
C ARG A 175 -19.24 -14.83 0.90
N GLN A 176 -18.66 -13.75 1.41
CA GLN A 176 -19.36 -12.47 1.60
C GLN A 176 -19.83 -11.85 0.27
N GLY A 177 -19.04 -12.03 -0.81
CA GLY A 177 -19.43 -11.62 -2.16
C GLY A 177 -20.70 -12.34 -2.64
N LYS A 178 -20.74 -13.67 -2.49
CA LYS A 178 -21.89 -14.50 -2.87
C LYS A 178 -23.14 -14.19 -2.03
N GLU A 179 -23.00 -13.96 -0.73
CA GLU A 179 -24.11 -13.56 0.15
C GLU A 179 -24.74 -12.23 -0.27
N LYS A 180 -23.93 -11.25 -0.70
CA LYS A 180 -24.42 -9.96 -1.22
C LYS A 180 -25.11 -10.09 -2.57
N GLU A 181 -24.69 -11.01 -3.44
CA GLU A 181 -25.37 -11.28 -4.72
C GLU A 181 -26.72 -11.99 -4.50
N LEU A 182 -26.77 -12.97 -3.60
CA LEU A 182 -28.01 -13.66 -3.21
C LEU A 182 -29.04 -12.68 -2.59
N ALA A 183 -28.58 -11.74 -1.75
CA ALA A 183 -29.45 -10.69 -1.20
C ALA A 183 -30.03 -9.75 -2.27
N LYS A 184 -29.24 -9.44 -3.32
CA LYS A 184 -29.70 -8.62 -4.45
C LYS A 184 -30.63 -9.37 -5.40
N ALA A 185 -30.44 -10.68 -5.56
CA ALA A 185 -31.32 -11.53 -6.35
C ALA A 185 -32.69 -11.72 -5.67
N ASN A 186 -32.72 -11.92 -4.35
CA ASN A 186 -33.96 -12.02 -3.57
C ASN A 186 -34.73 -10.69 -3.46
N ALA A 187 -34.06 -9.54 -3.63
CA ALA A 187 -34.73 -8.23 -3.74
C ALA A 187 -35.42 -8.01 -5.11
N LYS A 188 -35.20 -8.89 -6.09
CA LYS A 188 -35.76 -8.83 -7.45
C LYS A 188 -36.83 -9.90 -7.73
N THR A 189 -37.40 -10.55 -6.71
CA THR A 189 -38.60 -11.37 -6.94
C THR A 189 -39.74 -10.47 -7.45
N PRO A 190 -40.37 -10.79 -8.60
CA PRO A 190 -41.52 -10.04 -9.09
C PRO A 190 -42.64 -10.12 -8.06
N ASP A 191 -43.19 -8.96 -7.73
CA ASP A 191 -44.32 -8.78 -6.84
C ASP A 191 -45.49 -9.65 -7.34
N ILE A 192 -45.79 -10.76 -6.63
CA ILE A 192 -46.83 -11.73 -7.00
C ILE A 192 -48.21 -11.03 -7.07
N ASN A 193 -48.35 -9.88 -6.40
CA ASN A 193 -49.56 -9.06 -6.41
C ASN A 193 -49.87 -8.42 -7.78
N ASN A 194 -48.91 -8.35 -8.71
CA ASN A 194 -49.13 -7.74 -10.03
C ASN A 194 -49.58 -8.74 -11.12
N LEU A 195 -49.72 -10.03 -10.81
CA LEU A 195 -50.40 -11.00 -11.69
C LEU A 195 -51.91 -11.11 -11.42
N LEU A 196 -52.39 -10.65 -10.26
CA LEU A 196 -53.81 -10.64 -9.92
C LEU A 196 -54.56 -9.43 -10.51
N SER A 197 -53.85 -8.38 -10.93
CA SER A 197 -54.43 -7.17 -11.54
C SER A 197 -54.77 -7.34 -13.02
N TYR A 198 -54.22 -8.35 -13.71
CA TYR A 198 -54.49 -8.60 -15.14
C TYR A 198 -55.75 -9.44 -15.42
N SER A 199 -56.42 -9.96 -14.39
CA SER A 199 -57.66 -10.74 -14.54
C SER A 199 -58.94 -9.88 -14.53
N SER A 200 -58.85 -8.59 -14.20
CA SER A 200 -60.00 -7.69 -14.16
C SER A 200 -59.79 -6.54 -15.13
N ASN A 201 -59.95 -6.81 -16.43
CA ASN A 201 -60.42 -5.85 -17.43
C ASN A 201 -60.54 -6.52 -18.81
N LYS A 202 -61.71 -7.09 -19.08
CA LYS A 202 -62.27 -7.21 -20.44
C LYS A 202 -63.77 -6.98 -20.35
N ASP A 203 -64.16 -5.72 -20.55
CA ASP A 203 -65.52 -5.38 -20.94
C ASP A 203 -65.58 -5.26 -22.48
N ASN A 204 -66.68 -5.80 -23.02
CA ASN A 204 -67.36 -5.48 -24.29
C ASN A 204 -66.98 -6.22 -25.58
N PHE A 205 -67.75 -7.27 -25.89
CA PHE A 205 -68.48 -7.42 -27.16
C PHE A 205 -69.78 -8.19 -26.85
N GLY A 206 -70.93 -7.56 -27.11
CA GLY A 206 -72.24 -8.12 -26.79
C GLY A 206 -72.76 -9.07 -27.87
N ASP A 207 -73.52 -10.09 -27.45
CA ASP A 207 -74.71 -10.57 -28.14
C ASP A 207 -75.59 -11.37 -27.17
N GLU A 208 -76.88 -11.38 -27.44
CA GLU A 208 -78.01 -11.67 -26.55
C GLU A 208 -78.09 -13.14 -26.08
N GLY A 209 -78.47 -13.37 -24.82
CA GLY A 209 -79.00 -14.68 -24.40
C GLY A 209 -78.65 -15.14 -22.97
N SER A 210 -79.62 -15.03 -22.07
CA SER A 210 -79.69 -15.67 -20.73
C SER A 210 -78.66 -15.21 -19.69
N GLY A 211 -79.01 -14.15 -18.98
CA GLY A 211 -78.36 -13.78 -17.73
C GLY A 211 -78.65 -14.80 -16.63
N ILE A 212 -77.70 -15.69 -16.35
CA ILE A 212 -77.57 -16.35 -15.05
C ILE A 212 -76.09 -16.27 -14.68
N SER A 213 -75.78 -15.60 -13.58
CA SER A 213 -74.41 -15.49 -13.09
C SER A 213 -73.88 -16.87 -12.70
N ILE A 214 -72.58 -17.13 -12.90
CA ILE A 214 -71.91 -18.38 -12.51
C ILE A 214 -72.14 -18.69 -11.01
N LYS A 215 -72.33 -17.66 -10.17
CA LYS A 215 -72.69 -17.79 -8.75
C LYS A 215 -74.07 -18.43 -8.51
N GLU A 216 -75.04 -18.24 -9.41
CA GLU A 216 -76.38 -18.84 -9.30
C GLU A 216 -76.43 -20.30 -9.79
N ARG A 217 -75.55 -20.69 -10.73
CA ARG A 217 -75.39 -22.10 -11.14
C ARG A 217 -74.81 -22.99 -10.04
N ILE A 218 -73.88 -22.46 -9.25
CA ILE A 218 -73.27 -23.22 -8.14
C ILE A 218 -74.28 -23.42 -7.00
N LYS A 219 -75.21 -22.46 -6.79
CA LYS A 219 -76.27 -22.61 -5.79
C LYS A 219 -77.26 -23.72 -6.14
N LYS A 220 -77.62 -23.88 -7.42
CA LYS A 220 -78.54 -24.95 -7.87
C LYS A 220 -77.93 -26.36 -7.90
N LEU A 221 -76.61 -26.50 -7.86
CA LEU A 221 -75.94 -27.82 -7.80
C LEU A 221 -75.74 -28.32 -6.36
N GLY A 222 -76.13 -27.54 -5.35
CA GLY A 222 -76.06 -27.91 -3.94
C GLY A 222 -77.40 -28.26 -3.28
N GLU A 223 -78.53 -28.14 -3.99
CA GLU A 223 -79.88 -28.38 -3.44
C GLU A 223 -80.56 -29.67 -3.94
N ASP A 224 -79.94 -30.46 -4.84
CA ASP A 224 -80.45 -31.78 -5.25
C ASP A 224 -79.62 -32.94 -4.65
N ARG A 225 -79.74 -33.14 -3.32
CA ARG A 225 -79.57 -34.44 -2.65
C ARG A 225 -80.66 -34.67 -1.65
#